data_AF-G5NJ29-F1
#
_entry.id   AF-G5NJ29-F1
#
_cell.length_a   1.000
_cell.length_b   1.000
_cell.length_c   1.000
_cell.angle_alpha   90.00
_cell.angle_beta   90.00
_cell.angle_gamma   90.00
#
_symmetry.space_group_name_H-M   'P 1'
#
loop_
_entity.id
_entity.type
_entity.pdbx_description
1 polymer ?
#
loop_
_entity_poly.entity_id
_entity_poly.type
_entity_poly.pdbx_seq_one_letter_code
_entity_poly.pdbx_strand_id
1 'polypeptide(L)'
;MGGHVVLARVNNGGSLILGDDSVVDVNVSYIPTGYYTYNALLMADGEGTSIENKGDITSHGVYSVIRADNGSEVSNSGDILVYATSSNSSEDRAAITRASGEGSAVHNKAGGDITLISDQTPQGSGGIEVYPLKWYTHTFYAMMASDYGDVVNDEGATIHLQGAGVYGVTASRGKALNEGNIYLDGLVPTLDDENNITSTSYWQPSSLYLTSSGMVAGSTDADGDATAINTGNITVNNAGFGMMALNGGTGFGMMALNGVAAPP
;
A
#
# COMPACT_ATOMS: atom_id res chain seq x y z
N MET A 1 4.62 18.06 -0.38
CA MET A 1 5.04 17.19 -1.47
C MET A 1 5.12 15.82 -0.85
N GLY A 2 4.39 14.84 -1.38
CA GLY A 2 4.91 13.47 -1.28
C GLY A 2 6.27 13.58 -1.94
N GLY A 3 7.32 13.41 -1.16
CA GLY A 3 8.70 13.82 -1.47
C GLY A 3 9.14 13.63 -2.92
N HIS A 4 9.86 14.61 -3.45
CA HIS A 4 10.66 14.41 -4.66
C HIS A 4 11.96 13.64 -4.35
N VAL A 5 12.12 13.13 -3.12
CA VAL A 5 13.38 12.63 -2.59
C VAL A 5 13.57 11.19 -2.99
N VAL A 6 14.35 10.98 -4.04
CA VAL A 6 14.85 9.66 -4.39
C VAL A 6 16.17 9.47 -3.66
N LEU A 7 16.24 8.51 -2.74
CA LEU A 7 17.49 8.10 -2.10
C LEU A 7 18.35 7.31 -3.08
N ALA A 8 17.74 6.37 -3.80
CA ALA A 8 18.42 5.57 -4.81
C ALA A 8 17.52 5.30 -6.02
N ARG A 9 18.11 5.45 -7.21
CA ARG A 9 17.52 4.99 -8.48
C ARG A 9 18.47 4.00 -9.14
N VAL A 10 18.01 2.76 -9.26
CA VAL A 10 18.74 1.66 -9.90
C VAL A 10 18.16 1.49 -11.31
N ASN A 11 19.03 1.34 -12.31
CA ASN A 11 18.60 1.17 -13.70
C ASN A 11 19.56 0.22 -14.44
N ASN A 12 19.19 -0.17 -15.66
CA ASN A 12 20.04 -0.87 -16.62
C ASN A 12 20.62 -2.19 -16.09
N GLY A 13 19.81 -3.01 -15.42
CA GLY A 13 20.24 -4.30 -14.88
C GLY A 13 21.03 -4.21 -13.58
N GLY A 14 21.04 -3.04 -12.93
CA GLY A 14 21.70 -2.83 -11.64
C GLY A 14 20.94 -3.47 -10.48
N SER A 15 21.60 -3.58 -9.33
CA SER A 15 20.98 -4.08 -8.10
C SER A 15 21.35 -3.21 -6.90
N LEU A 16 20.38 -3.03 -6.00
CA LEU A 16 20.58 -2.45 -4.66
C LEU A 16 20.09 -3.45 -3.63
N ILE A 17 20.88 -3.65 -2.57
CA ILE A 17 20.51 -4.50 -1.44
C ILE A 17 20.67 -3.67 -0.17
N LEU A 18 19.60 -3.53 0.60
CA LEU A 18 19.65 -3.09 2.00
C LEU A 18 19.81 -4.35 2.87
N GLY A 19 20.89 -4.40 3.65
CA GLY A 19 21.19 -5.52 4.54
C GLY A 19 20.19 -5.63 5.69
N ASP A 20 20.22 -6.74 6.41
CA ASP A 20 19.39 -6.98 7.60
C ASP A 20 19.73 -6.05 8.78
N ASP A 21 20.91 -5.43 8.75
CA ASP A 21 21.34 -4.40 9.69
C ASP A 21 21.07 -2.96 9.22
N SER A 22 20.46 -2.80 8.03
CA SER A 22 20.17 -1.48 7.47
C SER A 22 18.95 -0.86 8.13
N VAL A 23 19.08 0.40 8.53
CA VAL A 23 17.97 1.20 9.08
C VAL A 23 17.83 2.48 8.27
N VAL A 24 16.62 2.70 7.75
CA VAL A 24 16.26 3.89 6.99
C VAL A 24 15.09 4.58 7.66
N ASP A 25 15.32 5.78 8.20
CA ASP A 25 14.30 6.62 8.80
C ASP A 25 14.00 7.81 7.89
N VAL A 26 12.72 7.95 7.52
CA VAL A 26 12.23 9.00 6.64
C VAL A 26 11.28 9.92 7.41
N ASN A 27 11.68 11.18 7.55
CA ASN A 27 10.83 12.22 8.13
C ASN A 27 10.25 13.09 7.01
N VAL A 28 8.94 13.00 6.79
CA VAL A 28 8.27 13.68 5.67
C VAL A 28 7.68 14.99 6.13
N SER A 29 8.21 16.10 5.63
CA SER A 29 7.60 17.43 5.79
C SER A 29 6.84 17.83 4.53
N TYR A 30 5.51 17.89 4.60
CA TYR A 30 4.69 18.15 3.43
C TYR A 30 4.55 19.67 3.13
N ILE A 31 5.09 20.12 2.00
CA ILE A 31 4.81 21.46 1.44
C ILE A 31 3.75 21.36 0.33
N PRO A 32 2.56 21.99 0.44
CA PRO A 32 1.53 21.96 -0.61
C PRO A 32 2.01 22.59 -1.92
N THR A 33 2.08 21.79 -2.99
CA THR A 33 2.50 22.27 -4.32
C THR A 33 1.43 22.12 -5.40
N GLY A 34 0.36 21.36 -5.14
CA GLY A 34 -0.73 21.12 -6.10
C GLY A 34 -0.37 20.16 -7.26
N TYR A 35 0.77 19.47 -7.19
CA TYR A 35 1.23 18.54 -8.24
C TYR A 35 1.51 17.13 -7.68
N TYR A 36 1.14 16.12 -8.47
CA TYR A 36 1.40 14.71 -8.20
C TYR A 36 2.80 14.29 -8.65
N THR A 37 3.46 13.39 -7.90
CA THR A 37 4.78 12.83 -8.24
C THR A 37 4.73 11.32 -8.35
N TYR A 38 5.65 10.79 -9.14
CA TYR A 38 5.86 9.36 -9.37
C TYR A 38 7.07 8.80 -8.61
N ASN A 39 7.74 9.64 -7.82
CA ASN A 39 8.94 9.24 -7.10
C ASN A 39 8.61 8.32 -5.92
N ALA A 40 9.54 7.41 -5.63
CA ALA A 40 9.62 6.68 -4.38
C ALA A 40 11.01 6.92 -3.77
N LEU A 41 11.20 6.55 -2.50
CA LEU A 41 12.52 6.59 -1.85
C LEU A 41 13.54 5.76 -2.65
N LEU A 42 13.12 4.56 -3.05
CA LEU A 42 13.91 3.59 -3.78
C LEU A 42 13.19 3.24 -5.09
N MET A 43 13.85 3.42 -6.22
CA MET A 43 13.27 3.21 -7.55
C MET A 43 14.12 2.23 -8.36
N ALA A 44 13.52 1.14 -8.83
CA ALA A 44 14.08 0.23 -9.82
C ALA A 44 13.40 0.49 -11.17
N ASP A 45 14.18 0.59 -12.24
CA ASP A 45 13.65 0.86 -13.58
C ASP A 45 14.39 0.05 -14.65
N GLY A 46 13.62 -0.73 -15.42
CA GLY A 46 14.12 -1.51 -16.55
C GLY A 46 14.43 -2.98 -16.22
N GLU A 47 14.27 -3.84 -17.23
CA GLU A 47 14.49 -5.28 -17.14
C GLU A 47 15.84 -5.65 -16.52
N GLY A 48 15.81 -6.68 -15.66
CA GLY A 48 16.99 -7.18 -14.93
C GLY A 48 17.45 -6.28 -13.78
N THR A 49 16.78 -5.15 -13.54
CA THR A 49 17.07 -4.26 -12.40
C THR A 49 16.36 -4.78 -11.15
N SER A 50 17.04 -4.72 -10.00
CA SER A 50 16.46 -5.17 -8.73
C SER A 50 16.73 -4.28 -7.51
N ILE A 51 15.80 -4.31 -6.56
CA ILE A 51 15.99 -3.80 -5.21
C ILE A 51 15.55 -4.87 -4.21
N GLU A 52 16.41 -5.17 -3.24
CA GLU A 52 16.11 -6.09 -2.15
C GLU A 52 16.23 -5.35 -0.81
N ASN A 53 15.13 -5.28 -0.05
CA ASN A 53 15.13 -4.76 1.31
C ASN A 53 15.12 -5.92 2.32
N LYS A 54 16.15 -6.02 3.16
CA LYS A 54 16.20 -6.97 4.30
C LYS A 54 16.15 -6.28 5.66
N GLY A 55 16.28 -4.95 5.68
CA GLY A 55 16.37 -4.16 6.90
C GLY A 55 15.07 -3.39 7.16
N ASP A 56 15.20 -2.38 8.02
CA ASP A 56 14.08 -1.61 8.54
C ASP A 56 13.94 -0.28 7.80
N ILE A 57 12.74 0.00 7.30
CA ILE A 57 12.37 1.29 6.75
C ILE A 57 11.18 1.85 7.53
N THR A 58 11.40 2.95 8.24
CA THR A 58 10.33 3.68 8.94
C THR A 58 10.07 5.02 8.26
N SER A 59 8.82 5.31 7.94
CA SER A 59 8.37 6.60 7.39
C SER A 59 7.41 7.29 8.34
N HIS A 60 7.80 8.48 8.82
CA HIS A 60 6.97 9.41 9.54
C HIS A 60 6.35 10.41 8.56
N GLY A 61 5.10 10.15 8.17
CA GLY A 61 4.37 10.85 7.13
C GLY A 61 4.24 10.02 5.85
N VAL A 62 3.37 10.49 4.95
CA VAL A 62 2.98 9.73 3.76
C VAL A 62 4.06 9.76 2.68
N TYR A 63 4.61 8.59 2.33
CA TYR A 63 5.59 8.47 1.26
C TYR A 63 5.54 7.12 0.54
N SER A 64 5.81 7.14 -0.77
CA SER A 64 6.09 5.91 -1.53
C SER A 64 7.51 5.45 -1.23
N VAL A 65 7.65 4.23 -0.72
CA VAL A 65 8.91 3.71 -0.19
C VAL A 65 9.70 3.03 -1.30
N ILE A 66 9.16 1.99 -1.95
CA ILE A 66 9.85 1.29 -3.03
C ILE A 66 8.97 1.19 -4.28
N ARG A 67 9.56 1.39 -5.45
CA ARG A 67 8.88 1.24 -6.73
C ARG A 67 9.69 0.44 -7.74
N ALA A 68 9.01 -0.50 -8.41
CA ALA A 68 9.51 -1.26 -9.55
C ALA A 68 8.79 -0.78 -10.82
N ASP A 69 9.55 -0.32 -11.81
CA ASP A 69 9.06 0.11 -13.11
C ASP A 69 9.68 -0.69 -14.27
N ASN A 70 8.93 -0.82 -15.36
CA ASN A 70 9.39 -1.28 -16.68
C ASN A 70 10.19 -2.61 -16.69
N GLY A 71 9.66 -3.64 -16.02
CA GLY A 71 10.25 -4.98 -16.02
C GLY A 71 11.25 -5.24 -14.88
N SER A 72 11.33 -4.34 -13.90
CA SER A 72 12.19 -4.50 -12.73
C SER A 72 11.52 -5.27 -11.60
N GLU A 73 12.32 -5.82 -10.70
CA GLU A 73 11.84 -6.62 -9.56
C GLU A 73 12.25 -6.02 -8.22
N VAL A 74 11.34 -6.08 -7.26
CA VAL A 74 11.58 -5.65 -5.87
C VAL A 74 11.21 -6.79 -4.94
N SER A 75 12.05 -7.03 -3.93
CA SER A 75 11.75 -7.93 -2.82
C SER A 75 11.92 -7.23 -1.47
N ASN A 76 10.97 -7.46 -0.56
CA ASN A 76 11.06 -7.07 0.84
C ASN A 76 11.05 -8.32 1.73
N SER A 77 12.05 -8.50 2.57
CA SER A 77 12.06 -9.50 3.64
C SER A 77 12.43 -8.89 5.01
N GLY A 78 12.46 -7.56 5.11
CA GLY A 78 12.57 -6.83 6.38
C GLY A 78 11.27 -6.09 6.70
N ASP A 79 11.36 -5.07 7.54
CA ASP A 79 10.21 -4.34 8.06
C ASP A 79 10.03 -2.98 7.35
N ILE A 80 8.82 -2.71 6.87
CA ILE A 80 8.42 -1.40 6.35
C ILE A 80 7.27 -0.86 7.21
N LEU A 81 7.55 0.16 8.02
CA LEU A 81 6.57 0.82 8.88
C LEU A 81 6.26 2.22 8.36
N VAL A 82 5.00 2.51 8.06
CA VAL A 82 4.57 3.83 7.59
C VAL A 82 3.47 4.40 8.45
N TYR A 83 3.75 5.57 9.03
CA TYR A 83 2.77 6.43 9.69
C TYR A 83 2.25 7.46 8.71
N ALA A 84 1.08 7.19 8.13
CA ALA A 84 0.36 8.11 7.25
C ALA A 84 -0.44 9.15 8.07
N THR A 85 0.23 9.86 8.99
CA THR A 85 -0.42 10.58 10.10
C THR A 85 -0.37 12.11 10.00
N SER A 86 0.05 12.64 8.86
CA SER A 86 0.29 14.06 8.73
C SER A 86 0.16 14.53 7.29
N SER A 87 -1.00 15.06 6.92
CA SER A 87 -1.08 15.86 5.71
C SER A 87 -2.19 16.92 5.84
N ASN A 88 -1.79 18.19 5.88
CA ASN A 88 -2.65 19.29 5.43
C ASN A 88 -2.61 19.38 3.88
N SER A 89 -2.36 18.24 3.24
CA SER A 89 -2.18 18.15 1.80
C SER A 89 -3.51 17.90 1.12
N SER A 90 -3.75 18.56 -0.01
CA SER A 90 -4.85 18.17 -0.89
C SER A 90 -4.58 16.86 -1.66
N GLU A 91 -3.31 16.41 -1.71
CA GLU A 91 -2.86 15.27 -2.52
C GLU A 91 -1.74 14.49 -1.82
N ASP A 92 -2.09 13.32 -1.28
CA ASP A 92 -1.16 12.45 -0.57
C ASP A 92 -1.40 10.96 -0.81
N ARG A 93 -2.24 10.57 -1.76
CA ARG A 93 -2.38 9.15 -2.17
C ARG A 93 -1.01 8.53 -2.38
N ALA A 94 -0.78 7.37 -1.78
CA ALA A 94 0.53 6.72 -1.85
C ALA A 94 0.39 5.20 -1.90
N ALA A 95 1.19 4.60 -2.77
CA ALA A 95 1.50 3.18 -2.69
C ALA A 95 2.85 3.05 -1.98
N ILE A 96 2.88 2.39 -0.83
CA ILE A 96 4.09 2.19 -0.03
C ILE A 96 5.08 1.39 -0.84
N THR A 97 4.62 0.29 -1.43
CA THR A 97 5.34 -0.41 -2.49
C THR A 97 4.50 -0.47 -3.76
N ARG A 98 5.14 -0.32 -4.92
CA ARG A 98 4.43 -0.29 -6.21
C ARG A 98 5.16 -1.01 -7.33
N ALA A 99 4.44 -1.83 -8.08
CA ALA A 99 4.86 -2.35 -9.38
C ALA A 99 4.11 -1.62 -10.50
N SER A 100 4.81 -1.09 -11.49
CA SER A 100 4.19 -0.41 -12.63
C SER A 100 4.81 -0.79 -13.96
N GLY A 101 3.97 -1.22 -14.90
CA GLY A 101 4.43 -1.66 -16.21
C GLY A 101 4.61 -3.17 -16.28
N GLU A 102 4.32 -3.73 -17.45
CA GLU A 102 4.41 -5.17 -17.71
C GLU A 102 5.78 -5.74 -17.34
N GLY A 103 5.77 -6.90 -16.68
CA GLY A 103 6.96 -7.57 -16.18
C GLY A 103 7.55 -6.99 -14.89
N SER A 104 7.02 -5.88 -14.38
CA SER A 104 7.46 -5.33 -13.09
C SER A 104 6.79 -6.05 -11.94
N ALA A 105 7.56 -6.37 -10.89
CA ALA A 105 7.04 -7.11 -9.74
C ALA A 105 7.52 -6.54 -8.41
N VAL A 106 6.64 -6.54 -7.40
CA VAL A 106 7.02 -6.36 -6.00
C VAL A 106 6.55 -7.56 -5.20
N HIS A 107 7.48 -8.15 -4.45
CA HIS A 107 7.20 -9.23 -3.52
C HIS A 107 7.48 -8.82 -2.07
N ASN A 108 6.49 -8.95 -1.19
CA ASN A 108 6.74 -9.07 0.23
C ASN A 108 7.03 -10.55 0.52
N LYS A 109 8.30 -10.88 0.70
CA LYS A 109 8.81 -12.25 0.86
C LYS A 109 8.57 -12.76 2.28
N ALA A 110 8.70 -14.08 2.45
CA ALA A 110 8.64 -14.72 3.76
C ALA A 110 9.55 -14.00 4.78
N GLY A 111 8.98 -13.68 5.94
CA GLY A 111 9.65 -12.89 6.98
C GLY A 111 9.54 -11.37 6.83
N GLY A 112 9.10 -10.87 5.68
CA GLY A 112 8.84 -9.44 5.47
C GLY A 112 7.53 -8.98 6.10
N ASP A 113 7.56 -7.79 6.71
CA ASP A 113 6.40 -7.12 7.29
C ASP A 113 6.19 -5.74 6.64
N ILE A 114 4.95 -5.44 6.28
CA ILE A 114 4.55 -4.08 5.89
C ILE A 114 3.43 -3.63 6.81
N THR A 115 3.73 -2.63 7.64
CA THR A 115 2.76 -2.02 8.56
C THR A 115 2.41 -0.60 8.10
N LEU A 116 1.13 -0.35 7.91
CA LEU A 116 0.59 0.94 7.49
C LEU A 116 -0.47 1.41 8.49
N ILE A 117 -0.19 2.55 9.13
CA ILE A 117 -1.05 3.17 10.14
C ILE A 117 -1.46 4.55 9.63
N SER A 118 -2.76 4.80 9.51
CA SER A 118 -3.33 6.08 9.08
C SER A 118 -4.33 6.59 10.11
N ASP A 119 -4.17 7.82 10.58
CA ASP A 119 -5.19 8.55 11.35
C ASP A 119 -6.08 9.45 10.46
N GLN A 120 -5.86 9.40 9.14
CA GLN A 120 -6.58 10.18 8.15
C GLN A 120 -7.84 9.44 7.66
N THR A 121 -8.77 10.19 7.07
CA THR A 121 -9.98 9.64 6.46
C THR A 121 -10.08 10.04 4.99
N PRO A 122 -10.48 9.13 4.08
CA PRO A 122 -10.66 9.43 2.67
C PRO A 122 -11.45 10.71 2.42
N GLN A 123 -10.92 11.58 1.58
CA GLN A 123 -11.52 12.86 1.22
C GLN A 123 -11.55 13.03 -0.30
N GLY A 124 -12.67 13.54 -0.82
CA GLY A 124 -12.79 13.87 -2.25
C GLY A 124 -11.73 14.88 -2.69
N SER A 125 -11.09 14.60 -3.82
CA SER A 125 -9.99 15.39 -4.38
C SER A 125 -9.93 15.29 -5.91
N GLY A 126 -8.82 15.68 -6.53
CA GLY A 126 -8.58 15.48 -7.96
C GLY A 126 -8.52 14.00 -8.36
N GLY A 127 -8.73 13.72 -9.64
CA GLY A 127 -8.64 12.36 -10.19
C GLY A 127 -7.20 11.99 -10.58
N ILE A 128 -6.68 10.87 -10.08
CA ILE A 128 -5.39 10.31 -10.51
C ILE A 128 -5.57 8.87 -11.01
N GLU A 129 -5.47 8.68 -12.33
CA GLU A 129 -5.83 7.43 -13.03
C GLU A 129 -5.14 6.19 -12.47
N VAL A 130 -3.90 6.31 -11.98
CA VAL A 130 -3.18 5.13 -11.54
C VAL A 130 -3.80 4.46 -10.32
N TYR A 131 -4.43 5.24 -9.42
CA TYR A 131 -4.96 4.70 -8.18
C TYR A 131 -6.36 4.12 -8.35
N PRO A 132 -6.66 2.97 -7.71
CA PRO A 132 -8.00 2.37 -7.70
C PRO A 132 -9.09 3.36 -7.25
N LEU A 133 -8.86 4.11 -6.17
CA LEU A 133 -9.75 5.15 -5.69
C LEU A 133 -9.34 6.52 -6.25
N LYS A 134 -9.48 6.65 -7.57
CA LYS A 134 -9.02 7.80 -8.38
C LYS A 134 -9.34 9.16 -7.80
N TRP A 135 -10.56 9.34 -7.28
CA TRP A 135 -11.13 10.62 -6.88
C TRP A 135 -10.93 10.99 -5.41
N TYR A 136 -10.17 10.21 -4.65
CA TYR A 136 -10.04 10.37 -3.20
C TYR A 136 -8.60 10.39 -2.72
N THR A 137 -8.22 11.44 -1.98
CA THR A 137 -6.95 11.49 -1.22
C THR A 137 -7.12 10.80 0.13
N HIS A 138 -6.04 10.68 0.92
CA HIS A 138 -6.01 9.85 2.12
C HIS A 138 -6.35 8.39 1.81
N THR A 139 -5.86 7.90 0.66
CA THR A 139 -5.95 6.50 0.27
C THR A 139 -4.55 5.94 0.13
N PHE A 140 -4.25 4.91 0.93
CA PHE A 140 -2.89 4.42 1.12
C PHE A 140 -2.87 2.91 0.87
N TYR A 141 -1.92 2.46 0.06
CA TYR A 141 -1.85 1.08 -0.41
C TYR A 141 -0.52 0.47 0.02
N ALA A 142 -0.55 -0.57 0.87
CA ALA A 142 0.67 -1.25 1.33
C ALA A 142 1.45 -1.84 0.13
N MET A 143 0.73 -2.48 -0.79
CA MET A 143 1.26 -2.96 -2.05
C MET A 143 0.30 -2.64 -3.19
N MET A 144 0.80 -2.08 -4.29
CA MET A 144 -0.04 -1.72 -5.43
C MET A 144 0.58 -2.09 -6.77
N ALA A 145 -0.18 -2.80 -7.60
CA ALA A 145 0.10 -2.96 -9.03
C ALA A 145 -0.68 -1.94 -9.87
N SER A 146 -0.02 -1.44 -10.91
CA SER A 146 -0.62 -0.61 -11.95
C SER A 146 0.00 -0.91 -13.30
N ASP A 147 -0.66 -0.49 -14.38
CA ASP A 147 -0.13 -0.62 -15.75
C ASP A 147 0.40 -2.03 -16.07
N TYR A 148 -0.32 -3.06 -15.59
CA TYR A 148 0.01 -4.48 -15.78
C TYR A 148 1.25 -4.98 -15.03
N GLY A 149 1.65 -4.32 -13.94
CA GLY A 149 2.58 -4.89 -12.96
C GLY A 149 1.93 -5.94 -12.06
N ASP A 150 2.76 -6.59 -11.24
CA ASP A 150 2.35 -7.62 -10.29
C ASP A 150 2.80 -7.29 -8.86
N VAL A 151 1.92 -7.45 -7.88
CA VAL A 151 2.29 -7.38 -6.45
C VAL A 151 1.87 -8.64 -5.72
N VAL A 152 2.77 -9.16 -4.89
CA VAL A 152 2.59 -10.43 -4.18
C VAL A 152 2.99 -10.32 -2.71
N ASN A 153 2.07 -10.65 -1.81
CA ASN A 153 2.39 -10.93 -0.42
C ASN A 153 2.59 -12.45 -0.29
N ASP A 154 3.84 -12.89 -0.35
CA ASP A 154 4.23 -14.31 -0.43
C ASP A 154 3.84 -15.06 0.87
N GLU A 155 3.81 -16.40 0.80
CA GLU A 155 3.62 -17.25 1.98
C GLU A 155 4.65 -16.92 3.08
N GLY A 156 4.18 -16.75 4.31
CA GLY A 156 5.03 -16.38 5.44
C GLY A 156 5.36 -14.88 5.55
N ALA A 157 4.82 -14.05 4.66
CA ALA A 157 4.88 -12.58 4.76
C ALA A 157 3.63 -12.01 5.45
N THR A 158 3.76 -10.81 6.04
CA THR A 158 2.67 -10.18 6.80
C THR A 158 2.44 -8.73 6.38
N ILE A 159 1.17 -8.32 6.34
CA ILE A 159 0.75 -6.94 6.18
C ILE A 159 -0.18 -6.55 7.33
N HIS A 160 0.10 -5.45 8.00
CA HIS A 160 -0.74 -4.85 9.04
C HIS A 160 -1.31 -3.52 8.57
N LEU A 161 -2.63 -3.37 8.66
CA LEU A 161 -3.36 -2.19 8.22
C LEU A 161 -4.20 -1.64 9.37
N GLN A 162 -3.96 -0.39 9.75
CA GLN A 162 -4.74 0.34 10.73
C GLN A 162 -5.22 1.68 10.15
N GLY A 163 -6.52 1.96 10.25
CA GLY A 163 -7.10 3.24 9.86
C GLY A 163 -8.15 3.14 8.75
N ALA A 164 -8.80 4.27 8.44
CA ALA A 164 -9.67 4.37 7.28
C ALA A 164 -8.86 4.62 6.00
N GLY A 165 -9.33 4.13 4.85
CA GLY A 165 -8.68 4.38 3.56
C GLY A 165 -7.35 3.65 3.35
N VAL A 166 -7.08 2.60 4.12
CA VAL A 166 -5.87 1.76 3.95
C VAL A 166 -6.21 0.47 3.21
N TYR A 167 -5.33 0.08 2.31
CA TYR A 167 -5.53 -1.05 1.41
C TYR A 167 -4.29 -1.94 1.42
N GLY A 168 -4.47 -3.26 1.51
CA GLY A 168 -3.37 -4.22 1.58
C GLY A 168 -2.74 -4.46 0.21
N VAL A 169 -3.08 -5.59 -0.41
CA VAL A 169 -2.55 -5.99 -1.72
C VAL A 169 -3.54 -5.61 -2.81
N THR A 170 -3.14 -4.66 -3.66
CA THR A 170 -4.08 -3.95 -4.54
C THR A 170 -3.59 -3.91 -5.98
N ALA A 171 -4.52 -3.93 -6.95
CA ALA A 171 -4.20 -3.70 -8.35
C ALA A 171 -5.29 -2.87 -9.04
N SER A 172 -4.92 -1.80 -9.74
CA SER A 172 -5.84 -1.05 -10.63
C SER A 172 -5.88 -1.66 -12.04
N ARG A 173 -4.70 -2.02 -12.56
CA ARG A 173 -4.46 -2.87 -13.74
C ARG A 173 -3.28 -3.81 -13.42
N GLY A 174 -3.37 -5.07 -13.81
CA GLY A 174 -2.38 -6.10 -13.44
C GLY A 174 -2.88 -7.06 -12.36
N LYS A 175 -1.98 -7.59 -11.52
CA LYS A 175 -2.35 -8.60 -10.52
C LYS A 175 -1.95 -8.24 -9.09
N ALA A 176 -2.82 -8.63 -8.17
CA ALA A 176 -2.62 -8.61 -6.73
C ALA A 176 -2.78 -10.03 -6.19
N LEU A 177 -1.74 -10.58 -5.57
CA LEU A 177 -1.75 -11.94 -5.00
C LEU A 177 -1.43 -11.90 -3.51
N ASN A 178 -2.27 -12.52 -2.69
CA ASN A 178 -1.99 -12.74 -1.27
C ASN A 178 -1.91 -14.23 -0.97
N GLU A 179 -0.72 -14.69 -0.57
CA GLU A 179 -0.45 -16.03 -0.06
C GLU A 179 -0.08 -16.00 1.43
N GLY A 180 0.33 -14.84 1.95
CA GLY A 180 0.64 -14.59 3.36
C GLY A 180 -0.56 -14.18 4.21
N ASN A 181 -0.28 -13.36 5.23
CA ASN A 181 -1.28 -12.87 6.18
C ASN A 181 -1.52 -11.37 6.01
N ILE A 182 -2.79 -10.97 6.05
CA ILE A 182 -3.19 -9.56 6.12
C ILE A 182 -4.07 -9.37 7.37
N TYR A 183 -3.70 -8.42 8.21
CA TYR A 183 -4.47 -8.00 9.37
C TYR A 183 -5.00 -6.60 9.13
N LEU A 184 -6.32 -6.45 9.17
CA LEU A 184 -7.00 -5.18 8.91
C LEU A 184 -7.85 -4.76 10.11
N ASP A 185 -7.59 -3.56 10.59
CA ASP A 185 -8.47 -2.79 11.46
C ASP A 185 -8.77 -1.42 10.83
N GLY A 186 -9.96 -1.29 10.24
CA GLY A 186 -10.39 -0.06 9.58
C GLY A 186 -10.82 1.09 10.51
N LEU A 187 -10.74 0.93 11.84
CA LEU A 187 -11.03 2.03 12.75
C LEU A 187 -9.89 3.05 12.72
N VAL A 188 -10.26 4.33 12.77
CA VAL A 188 -9.30 5.45 12.77
C VAL A 188 -8.64 5.53 14.14
N PRO A 189 -7.31 5.33 14.25
CA PRO A 189 -6.58 5.46 15.49
C PRO A 189 -6.42 6.93 15.91
N THR A 190 -6.35 7.16 17.21
CA THR A 190 -5.76 8.37 17.80
C THR A 190 -4.39 8.02 18.35
N LEU A 191 -3.37 8.77 17.95
CA LEU A 191 -1.98 8.53 18.34
C LEU A 191 -1.50 9.54 19.39
N ASP A 192 -0.58 9.11 20.26
CA ASP A 192 0.21 10.03 21.11
C ASP A 192 1.46 10.53 20.37
N ASP A 193 2.27 11.37 21.05
CA ASP A 193 3.48 11.97 20.48
C ASP A 193 4.57 10.92 20.14
N GLU A 194 4.48 9.74 20.76
CA GLU A 194 5.35 8.58 20.50
C GLU A 194 4.76 7.61 19.45
N ASN A 195 3.66 7.98 18.78
CA ASN A 195 2.93 7.20 17.79
C ASN A 195 2.27 5.91 18.32
N ASN A 196 2.00 5.82 19.62
CA ASN A 196 1.21 4.73 20.18
C ASN A 196 -0.29 4.98 19.97
N ILE A 197 -1.04 3.92 19.68
CA ILE A 197 -2.50 3.98 19.58
C ILE A 197 -3.09 4.10 21.00
N THR A 198 -3.76 5.23 21.28
CA THR A 198 -4.41 5.50 22.57
C THR A 198 -5.90 5.18 22.56
N SER A 199 -6.54 5.25 21.39
CA SER A 199 -7.93 4.90 21.16
C SER A 199 -8.22 4.71 19.67
N THR A 200 -9.36 4.14 19.33
CA THR A 200 -9.83 3.98 17.95
C THR A 200 -11.28 4.44 17.82
N SER A 201 -11.67 4.92 16.64
CA SER A 201 -13.03 5.38 16.37
C SER A 201 -13.53 4.98 14.98
N TYR A 202 -14.84 4.78 14.85
CA TYR A 202 -15.45 4.48 13.56
C TYR A 202 -15.64 5.76 12.75
N TRP A 203 -15.15 5.74 11.51
CA TRP A 203 -15.47 6.74 10.50
C TRP A 203 -16.53 6.21 9.55
N GLN A 204 -17.62 6.97 9.38
CA GLN A 204 -18.68 6.61 8.45
C GLN A 204 -18.32 7.05 7.03
N PRO A 205 -18.05 6.11 6.09
CA PRO A 205 -17.69 6.47 4.73
C PRO A 205 -18.88 7.02 3.96
N SER A 206 -18.63 7.98 3.06
CA SER A 206 -19.65 8.47 2.11
C SER A 206 -20.01 7.45 1.03
N SER A 207 -19.17 6.42 0.83
CA SER A 207 -19.39 5.30 -0.06
C SER A 207 -18.67 4.06 0.46
N LEU A 208 -19.29 2.89 0.39
CA LEU A 208 -18.74 1.66 0.98
C LEU A 208 -17.34 1.31 0.46
N TYR A 209 -17.02 1.61 -0.80
CA TYR A 209 -15.70 1.34 -1.38
C TYR A 209 -14.58 2.21 -0.78
N LEU A 210 -14.90 3.27 -0.02
CA LEU A 210 -13.92 4.08 0.71
C LEU A 210 -13.49 3.44 2.03
N THR A 211 -14.18 2.39 2.48
CA THR A 211 -13.68 1.63 3.63
C THR A 211 -12.39 0.91 3.26
N SER A 212 -11.59 0.60 4.27
CA SER A 212 -10.33 -0.12 4.12
C SER A 212 -10.55 -1.55 3.64
N SER A 213 -9.58 -2.13 2.93
CA SER A 213 -9.69 -3.53 2.50
C SER A 213 -8.36 -4.26 2.42
N GLY A 214 -8.36 -5.55 2.77
CA GLY A 214 -7.18 -6.40 2.67
C GLY A 214 -6.69 -6.54 1.22
N MET A 215 -7.61 -6.64 0.26
CA MET A 215 -7.28 -6.62 -1.16
C MET A 215 -8.27 -5.83 -1.99
N VAL A 216 -7.78 -5.17 -3.05
CA VAL A 216 -8.60 -4.44 -4.01
C VAL A 216 -8.21 -4.78 -5.44
N ALA A 217 -9.20 -5.04 -6.31
CA ALA A 217 -9.00 -5.18 -7.75
C ALA A 217 -9.87 -4.19 -8.53
N GLY A 218 -9.29 -3.49 -9.49
CA GLY A 218 -9.97 -2.60 -10.42
C GLY A 218 -9.91 -1.13 -10.01
N SER A 219 -10.82 -0.34 -10.55
CA SER A 219 -10.86 1.12 -10.35
C SER A 219 -12.28 1.59 -10.05
N THR A 220 -12.42 2.71 -9.35
CA THR A 220 -13.74 3.36 -9.17
C THR A 220 -14.33 3.81 -10.51
N ASP A 221 -13.48 4.00 -11.53
CA ASP A 221 -13.89 4.26 -12.90
C ASP A 221 -13.84 2.97 -13.73
N ALA A 222 -14.53 2.94 -14.87
CA ALA A 222 -14.57 1.78 -15.78
C ALA A 222 -13.28 1.61 -16.61
N ASP A 223 -12.13 1.96 -16.04
CA ASP A 223 -10.80 1.95 -16.66
C ASP A 223 -9.83 0.94 -16.03
N GLY A 224 -10.28 0.14 -15.05
CA GLY A 224 -9.55 -0.99 -14.47
C GLY A 224 -9.86 -2.32 -15.14
N ASP A 225 -8.96 -3.29 -15.01
CA ASP A 225 -9.10 -4.67 -15.49
C ASP A 225 -8.32 -5.69 -14.63
N ALA A 226 -8.01 -5.31 -13.39
CA ALA A 226 -7.12 -6.07 -12.53
C ALA A 226 -7.71 -7.39 -12.01
N THR A 227 -6.82 -8.29 -11.62
CA THR A 227 -7.16 -9.55 -10.94
C THR A 227 -6.56 -9.58 -9.54
N ALA A 228 -7.38 -9.84 -8.52
CA ALA A 228 -6.94 -10.15 -7.16
C ALA A 228 -7.16 -11.63 -6.84
N ILE A 229 -6.15 -12.28 -6.26
CA ILE A 229 -6.19 -13.70 -5.87
C ILE A 229 -5.74 -13.82 -4.41
N ASN A 230 -6.58 -14.43 -3.55
CA ASN A 230 -6.24 -14.75 -2.17
C ASN A 230 -6.16 -16.26 -1.95
N THR A 231 -4.97 -16.76 -1.67
CA THR A 231 -4.70 -18.13 -1.19
C THR A 231 -4.27 -18.15 0.29
N GLY A 232 -3.87 -17.00 0.84
CA GLY A 232 -3.51 -16.80 2.24
C GLY A 232 -4.67 -16.40 3.15
N ASN A 233 -4.34 -15.78 4.29
CA ASN A 233 -5.32 -15.36 5.31
C ASN A 233 -5.54 -13.84 5.30
N ILE A 234 -6.79 -13.43 5.48
CA ILE A 234 -7.16 -12.03 5.72
C ILE A 234 -8.05 -11.99 6.96
N THR A 235 -7.57 -11.32 8.01
CA THR A 235 -8.30 -11.12 9.27
C THR A 235 -8.77 -9.68 9.35
N VAL A 236 -10.08 -9.48 9.52
CA VAL A 236 -10.68 -8.15 9.67
C VAL A 236 -11.29 -8.05 11.05
N ASN A 237 -10.78 -7.15 11.89
CA ASN A 237 -11.15 -7.10 13.31
C ASN A 237 -12.29 -6.12 13.64
N ASN A 238 -12.57 -5.12 12.79
CA ASN A 238 -13.63 -4.13 13.06
C ASN A 238 -14.32 -3.62 11.79
N ALA A 239 -13.70 -2.64 11.13
CA ALA A 239 -14.21 -2.02 9.91
C ALA A 239 -13.34 -2.42 8.71
N GLY A 240 -13.99 -2.60 7.56
CA GLY A 240 -13.33 -2.92 6.30
C GLY A 240 -13.84 -4.21 5.65
N PHE A 241 -13.26 -4.55 4.51
CA PHE A 241 -13.55 -5.78 3.78
C PHE A 241 -12.30 -6.63 3.62
N GLY A 242 -12.47 -7.96 3.62
CA GLY A 242 -11.36 -8.85 3.30
C GLY A 242 -10.86 -8.63 1.87
N MET A 243 -11.78 -8.61 0.91
CA MET A 243 -11.50 -8.31 -0.51
C MET A 243 -12.59 -7.43 -1.10
N MET A 244 -12.21 -6.55 -2.03
CA MET A 244 -13.10 -5.67 -2.76
C MET A 244 -12.80 -5.70 -4.26
N ALA A 245 -13.83 -5.95 -5.07
CA ALA A 245 -13.75 -5.76 -6.52
C ALA A 245 -14.46 -4.46 -6.90
N LEU A 246 -13.72 -3.58 -7.57
CA LEU A 246 -14.21 -2.35 -8.18
C LEU A 246 -14.52 -2.58 -9.67
N ASN A 247 -14.84 -1.52 -10.41
CA ASN A 247 -15.17 -1.65 -11.83
C ASN A 247 -14.01 -2.28 -12.60
N GLY A 248 -14.35 -3.26 -13.44
CA GLY A 248 -13.41 -4.06 -14.23
C GLY A 248 -12.50 -5.01 -13.44
N GLY A 249 -12.52 -4.95 -12.10
CA GLY A 249 -11.75 -5.84 -11.25
C GLY A 249 -12.41 -7.22 -11.09
N THR A 250 -11.59 -8.26 -11.02
CA THR A 250 -12.02 -9.62 -10.68
C THR A 250 -11.30 -10.12 -9.44
N GLY A 251 -12.03 -10.72 -8.50
CA GLY A 251 -11.46 -11.28 -7.26
C GLY A 251 -11.74 -12.78 -7.12
N PHE A 252 -10.73 -13.56 -6.72
CA PHE A 252 -10.83 -14.98 -6.39
C PHE A 252 -10.24 -15.25 -5.01
N GLY A 253 -10.89 -16.06 -4.17
CA GLY A 253 -10.26 -16.49 -2.92
C GLY A 253 -11.05 -17.54 -2.13
N MET A 254 -10.33 -18.30 -1.30
CA MET A 254 -10.93 -19.14 -0.25
C MET A 254 -11.12 -18.27 1.00
N MET A 255 -12.35 -18.05 1.44
CA MET A 255 -12.60 -17.27 2.66
C MET A 255 -12.41 -18.13 3.92
N ALA A 256 -11.46 -17.77 4.78
CA ALA A 256 -11.50 -18.07 6.20
C ALA A 256 -11.77 -16.77 6.97
N LEU A 257 -13.05 -16.44 7.16
CA LEU A 257 -13.46 -15.24 7.90
C LEU A 257 -13.52 -15.56 9.41
N ASN A 258 -12.55 -15.11 10.20
CA ASN A 258 -12.66 -15.07 11.66
C ASN A 258 -12.97 -13.63 12.09
N GLY A 259 -14.25 -13.23 12.01
CA GLY A 259 -14.71 -11.94 12.54
C GLY A 259 -15.30 -12.12 13.93
N VAL A 260 -14.74 -11.45 14.94
CA VAL A 260 -15.46 -11.16 16.18
C VAL A 260 -16.29 -9.92 15.89
N ALA A 261 -17.61 -10.07 15.75
CA ALA A 261 -18.50 -8.94 15.61
C ALA A 261 -18.39 -8.05 16.86
N ALA A 262 -18.01 -6.78 16.69
CA ALA A 262 -18.25 -5.78 17.72
C ALA A 262 -19.78 -5.65 17.92
N PRO A 263 -20.29 -5.67 19.17
CA PRO A 263 -21.72 -5.55 19.43
C PRO A 263 -22.24 -4.15 19.05
N PRO A 264 -23.56 -4.03 18.78
CA PRO A 264 -24.20 -2.80 18.30
C PRO A 264 -24.14 -1.63 19.29
#